data_AF-A0A923TC55-F1
#
_entry.id   AF-A0A923TC55-F1
#
_cell.length_a   1.000
_cell.length_b   1.000
_cell.length_c   1.000
_cell.angle_alpha   90.00
_cell.angle_beta   90.00
_cell.angle_gamma   90.00
#
_symmetry.space_group_name_H-M   'P 1'
#
loop_
_entity.id
_entity.type
_entity.pdbx_description
1 polymer ?
#
loop_
_entity_poly.entity_id
_entity_poly.type
_entity_poly.pdbx_seq_one_letter_code
_entity_poly.pdbx_strand_id
1 'polypeptide(L)' 'MKKPTAEMKRRMCTRKRRYRTQGDALDAALIIGVERQRTAYRCQICGQWHLASV' A
#
# COMPACT_ATOMS: atom_id res chain seq x y z
N MET A 1 8.40 19.26 -16.08
CA MET A 1 8.57 17.97 -15.35
C MET A 1 7.47 17.00 -15.78
N LYS A 2 7.80 15.86 -16.40
CA LYS A 2 6.78 14.87 -16.84
C LYS A 2 6.22 14.16 -15.61
N LYS A 3 4.91 14.29 -15.38
CA LYS A 3 4.20 13.51 -14.36
C LYS A 3 4.43 12.00 -14.64
N PRO A 4 4.73 11.18 -13.62
CA PRO A 4 4.95 9.76 -13.82
C PRO A 4 3.70 9.12 -14.43
N THR A 5 3.89 8.39 -15.53
CA THR A 5 2.81 7.70 -16.25
C THR A 5 2.18 6.63 -15.37
N ALA A 6 0.92 6.28 -15.64
CA ALA A 6 0.20 5.24 -14.88
C ALA A 6 0.95 3.90 -14.82
N GLU A 7 1.76 3.60 -15.86
CA GLU A 7 2.60 2.40 -15.90
C GLU A 7 3.81 2.49 -14.94
N MET A 8 4.49 3.62 -14.88
CA MET A 8 5.56 3.86 -13.88
C MET A 8 5.01 3.77 -12.45
N LYS A 9 3.82 4.34 -12.22
CA LYS A 9 3.10 4.26 -10.95
C LYS A 9 2.78 2.81 -10.56
N ARG A 10 2.39 1.98 -11.52
CA ARG A 10 2.15 0.54 -11.31
C ARG A 10 3.46 -0.20 -10.99
N ARG A 11 4.55 0.08 -11.70
CA ARG A 11 5.88 -0.54 -11.47
C ARG A 11 6.46 -0.18 -10.10
N MET A 12 6.19 1.00 -9.56
CA MET A 12 6.65 1.40 -8.21
C MET A 12 5.96 0.63 -7.08
N CYS A 13 4.74 0.15 -7.33
CA CYS A 13 3.93 -0.58 -6.35
C CYS A 13 3.76 -2.07 -6.70
N THR A 14 4.55 -2.66 -7.62
CA THR A 14 4.42 -4.08 -7.99
C THR A 14 4.76 -5.03 -6.85
N ARG A 15 5.74 -4.66 -6.01
CA ARG A 15 6.14 -5.47 -4.85
C ARG A 15 5.25 -5.27 -3.62
N LYS A 16 4.30 -4.33 -3.67
CA LYS A 16 3.44 -3.97 -2.53
C LYS A 16 2.01 -4.48 -2.76
N ARG A 17 1.44 -5.18 -1.77
CA ARG A 17 0.01 -5.53 -1.79
C ARG A 17 -0.85 -4.28 -1.80
N ARG A 18 -1.86 -4.22 -2.68
CA ARG A 18 -2.78 -3.09 -2.87
C ARG A 18 -4.11 -3.41 -2.22
N TYR A 19 -4.51 -2.58 -1.27
CA TYR A 19 -5.78 -2.69 -0.57
C TYR A 19 -6.71 -1.55 -0.97
N ARG A 20 -8.02 -1.84 -1.04
CA ARG A 20 -9.03 -0.85 -1.44
C ARG A 20 -9.29 0.15 -0.33
N THR A 21 -9.34 -0.31 0.92
CA THR A 21 -9.58 0.53 2.10
C THR A 21 -8.43 0.40 3.11
N GLN A 22 -8.40 1.33 4.08
CA GLN A 22 -7.49 1.24 5.21
C GLN A 22 -7.77 -0.01 6.05
N GLY A 23 -9.06 -0.33 6.24
CA GLY A 23 -9.50 -1.50 6.99
C GLY A 23 -8.97 -2.78 6.38
N ASP A 24 -9.11 -2.97 5.07
CA ASP A 24 -8.57 -4.15 4.37
C ASP A 24 -7.06 -4.33 4.58
N ALA A 25 -6.31 -3.23 4.62
CA ALA A 25 -4.87 -3.28 4.84
C ALA A 25 -4.53 -3.71 6.27
N LEU A 26 -5.22 -3.15 7.27
CA LEU A 26 -5.02 -3.48 8.68
C LEU A 26 -5.51 -4.88 9.02
N ASP A 27 -6.64 -5.30 8.46
CA ASP A 27 -7.18 -6.65 8.61
C ASP A 27 -6.20 -7.68 8.04
N ALA A 28 -5.61 -7.40 6.86
CA ALA A 28 -4.54 -8.23 6.32
C ALA A 28 -3.28 -8.26 7.20
N ALA A 29 -2.97 -7.17 7.91
CA ALA A 29 -1.87 -7.14 8.88
C ALA A 29 -2.19 -7.99 10.13
N LEU A 30 -3.46 -7.97 10.57
CA LEU A 30 -3.96 -8.80 11.68
C LEU A 30 -3.93 -10.29 11.31
N ILE A 31 -4.41 -10.67 10.12
CA ILE A 31 -4.42 -12.06 9.64
C ILE A 31 -3.01 -12.66 9.63
N ILE A 32 -1.99 -11.87 9.29
CA ILE A 32 -0.59 -12.34 9.24
C ILE A 32 0.18 -12.07 10.55
N GLY A 33 -0.47 -11.54 11.59
CA GLY A 33 0.10 -11.32 12.93
C GLY A 33 1.18 -10.23 13.00
N VAL A 34 1.09 -9.20 12.14
CA VAL A 34 2.05 -8.08 12.08
C VAL A 34 1.38 -6.73 12.31
N GLU A 35 0.19 -6.69 12.87
CA GLU A 35 -0.58 -5.47 13.11
C GLU A 35 0.18 -4.44 13.98
N ARG A 36 1.07 -4.91 14.86
CA ARG A 36 1.94 -4.05 15.69
C ARG A 36 3.19 -3.55 14.97
N GLN A 37 3.58 -4.21 13.88
CA GLN A 37 4.81 -3.95 13.14
C GLN A 37 4.54 -3.27 11.79
N ARG A 38 3.27 -3.15 11.39
CA ARG A 38 2.87 -2.57 10.11
C ARG A 38 1.82 -1.50 10.30
N THR A 39 1.97 -0.40 9.57
CA THR A 39 0.98 0.68 9.49
C THR A 39 0.41 0.79 8.08
N ALA A 40 -0.89 1.10 7.99
CA ALA A 40 -1.57 1.31 6.72
C ALA A 40 -1.43 2.76 6.26
N TYR A 41 -0.97 2.98 5.03
CA TYR A 41 -0.88 4.32 4.42
C TYR A 41 -1.47 4.35 3.01
N ARG A 42 -2.05 5.49 2.64
CA ARG A 42 -2.55 5.74 1.29
C ARG A 42 -1.43 6.20 0.38
N CYS A 43 -1.16 5.43 -0.65
CA CYS A 43 -0.13 5.75 -1.62
C CYS A 43 -0.56 6.91 -2.52
N GLN A 44 0.23 7.99 -2.57
CA GLN A 44 -0.02 9.15 -3.45
C GLN A 44 0.19 8.85 -4.94
N ILE A 45 0.85 7.72 -5.23
CA ILE A 45 1.21 7.32 -6.60
C ILE A 45 0.06 6.52 -7.22
N CYS A 46 -0.35 5.41 -6.57
CA CYS A 46 -1.38 4.50 -7.09
C CYS A 46 -2.78 4.72 -6.47
N GLY A 47 -2.90 5.53 -5.41
CA GLY A 47 -4.17 5.83 -4.74
C GLY A 47 -4.70 4.72 -3.84
N GLN A 48 -4.02 3.57 -3.77
CA GLN A 48 -4.40 2.40 -2.96
C GLN A 48 -3.74 2.41 -1.58
N TRP A 49 -4.26 1.59 -0.67
CA TRP A 49 -3.70 1.39 0.66
C TRP A 49 -2.60 0.33 0.63
N HIS A 50 -1.53 0.60 1.35
CA HIS A 50 -0.36 -0.26 1.48
C HIS A 50 0.03 -0.39 2.95
N LEU A 51 0.71 -1.48 3.28
CA LEU A 51 1.37 -1.65 4.57
C LEU A 51 2.83 -1.15 4.47
N ALA A 52 3.24 -0.32 5.41
CA ALA A 52 4.63 0.03 5.69
C ALA A 52 5.06 -0.63 7.00
N SER A 53 6.36 -0.89 7.18
CA SER A 53 6.87 -1.11 8.54
C SER A 53 6.73 0.18 9.33
N VAL A 54 6.39 0.08 10.62
CA VAL A 54 6.68 1.16 11.58
C VAL A 54 8.18 1.35 11.75
#